data_AF-A0A8J7VTY1-F1
#
_entry.id   AF-A0A8J7VTY1-F1
#
_cell.length_a   1.000
_cell.length_b   1.000
_cell.length_c   1.000
_cell.angle_alpha   90.00
_cell.angle_beta   90.00
_cell.angle_gamma   90.00
#
_symmetry.space_group_name_H-M   'P 1'
#
loop_
_entity.id
_entity.type
_entity.pdbx_description
1 polymer ?
#
loop_
_entity_poly.entity_id
_entity_poly.type
_entity_poly.pdbx_seq_one_letter_code
_entity_poly.pdbx_strand_id
1 'polypeptide(L)'
;MSSAAQGAGGRVGGIGAPVWIGLLAIFLVLFGVNTAYTLYLGAGESTAAARVADIQVQSQQLAKFAGEAVNGNAEAFGEFSETYGAINNHLQALNAAYGGEGGRVQTALDKLMATWNPMSSHAQRIIDGEQKVLALADTANAFTARVPRLQADLDEVVRAMANSGASSDQVLIAARQLVLIDRMSRRVTEIRAGGAGAIVARDALQNDAAMFGSVLGGLQNGNPELNYVRLTSESAQAALEPVTTAYSELQADIASVVDASVELYEV
;
A
#
# COMPACT_ATOMS: atom_id res chain seq x y z
N MET A 1 -23.46 -21.57 -38.96
CA MET A 1 -23.40 -21.54 -37.48
C MET A 1 -21.94 -21.53 -37.09
N SER A 2 -21.43 -20.38 -36.65
CA SER A 2 -20.07 -20.21 -36.12
C SER A 2 -20.20 -19.32 -34.89
N SER A 3 -19.95 -19.89 -33.71
CA SER A 3 -19.75 -19.16 -32.46
C SER A 3 -18.55 -19.81 -31.81
N ALA A 4 -17.39 -19.17 -31.94
CA ALA A 4 -16.85 -18.23 -30.96
C ALA A 4 -16.27 -18.98 -29.76
N ALA A 5 -14.97 -19.25 -29.87
CA ALA A 5 -14.12 -19.67 -28.77
C ALA A 5 -14.17 -18.60 -27.68
N GLN A 6 -14.74 -18.97 -26.52
CA GLN A 6 -14.58 -18.20 -25.30
C GLN A 6 -13.15 -18.40 -24.80
N GLY A 7 -12.32 -17.38 -24.98
CA GLY A 7 -11.09 -17.23 -24.22
C GLY A 7 -11.45 -17.03 -22.75
N ALA A 8 -11.13 -18.00 -21.92
CA ALA A 8 -11.14 -17.88 -20.48
C ALA A 8 -9.97 -16.95 -20.06
N GLY A 9 -10.19 -15.63 -20.19
CA GLY A 9 -9.39 -14.61 -19.53
C GLY A 9 -9.62 -14.69 -18.02
N GLY A 10 -8.87 -15.55 -17.36
CA GLY A 10 -8.86 -15.64 -15.90
C GLY A 10 -8.37 -14.32 -15.31
N ARG A 11 -9.30 -13.59 -14.70
CA ARG A 11 -9.01 -12.45 -13.82
C ARG A 11 -8.16 -12.96 -12.65
N VAL A 12 -6.84 -12.82 -12.74
CA VAL A 12 -5.94 -12.95 -11.59
C VAL A 12 -6.07 -11.65 -10.81
N GLY A 13 -7.09 -11.57 -9.96
CA GLY A 13 -7.21 -10.52 -8.97
C GLY A 13 -5.96 -10.55 -8.09
N GLY A 14 -5.29 -9.40 -7.96
CA GLY A 14 -4.00 -9.25 -7.29
C GLY A 14 -3.95 -9.95 -5.94
N ILE A 15 -3.30 -11.10 -5.92
CA ILE A 15 -2.87 -11.77 -4.71
C ILE A 15 -1.82 -10.84 -4.08
N GLY A 16 -2.11 -10.27 -2.92
CA GLY A 16 -1.22 -9.32 -2.26
C GLY A 16 0.19 -9.89 -2.07
N ALA A 17 1.20 -9.03 -2.16
CA ALA A 17 2.61 -9.33 -1.93
C ALA A 17 2.90 -10.35 -0.79
N PRO A 18 2.26 -10.29 0.40
CA PRO A 18 2.55 -11.24 1.49
C PRO A 18 2.22 -12.70 1.17
N VAL A 19 1.25 -12.97 0.28
CA VAL A 19 0.87 -14.35 -0.08
C VAL A 19 1.88 -14.96 -1.06
N TRP A 20 2.36 -14.16 -2.02
CA TRP A 20 3.44 -14.59 -2.92
C TRP A 20 4.76 -14.77 -2.20
N ILE A 21 5.05 -13.88 -1.26
CA ILE A 21 6.20 -13.94 -0.37
C ILE A 21 6.16 -15.20 0.52
N GLY A 22 5.00 -15.56 1.07
CA GLY A 22 4.84 -16.77 1.86
C GLY A 22 5.04 -18.06 1.04
N LEU A 23 4.48 -18.10 -0.17
CA LEU A 23 4.68 -19.22 -1.10
C LEU A 23 6.14 -19.36 -1.53
N LEU A 24 6.80 -18.24 -1.78
CA LEU A 24 8.22 -18.19 -2.11
C LEU A 24 9.10 -18.69 -0.95
N ALA A 25 8.85 -18.24 0.28
CA ALA A 25 9.63 -18.68 1.44
C ALA A 25 9.53 -20.20 1.62
N ILE A 26 8.32 -20.77 1.46
CA ILE A 26 8.10 -22.21 1.49
C ILE A 26 8.85 -22.91 0.35
N PHE A 27 8.83 -22.33 -0.86
CA PHE A 27 9.53 -22.88 -2.01
C PHE A 27 11.06 -22.88 -1.83
N LEU A 28 11.64 -21.79 -1.32
CA LEU A 28 13.08 -21.66 -1.11
C LEU A 28 13.59 -22.56 0.02
N VAL A 29 12.77 -22.80 1.05
CA VAL A 29 13.08 -23.81 2.09
C VAL A 29 13.08 -25.22 1.50
N LEU A 30 12.04 -25.59 0.74
CA LEU A 30 11.96 -26.91 0.11
C LEU A 30 13.11 -27.13 -0.90
N PHE A 31 13.48 -26.09 -1.63
CA PHE A 31 14.58 -26.10 -2.58
C PHE A 31 15.96 -26.15 -1.89
N GLY A 32 16.17 -25.38 -0.83
CA GLY A 32 17.41 -25.33 -0.05
C GLY A 32 17.73 -26.68 0.58
N VAL A 33 16.73 -27.37 1.13
CA VAL A 33 16.89 -28.73 1.70
C VAL A 33 17.32 -29.74 0.63
N ASN A 34 16.70 -29.73 -0.55
CA ASN A 34 17.03 -30.65 -1.63
C ASN A 34 18.42 -30.39 -2.25
N THR A 35 18.82 -29.12 -2.33
CA THR A 35 20.11 -28.69 -2.91
C THR A 35 21.26 -28.86 -1.91
N ALA A 36 21.05 -28.55 -0.62
CA ALA A 36 22.02 -28.80 0.43
C ALA A 36 22.31 -30.31 0.59
N TYR A 37 21.28 -31.16 0.49
CA TYR A 37 21.44 -32.62 0.51
C TYR A 37 22.34 -33.13 -0.63
N THR A 38 22.26 -32.52 -1.81
CA THR A 38 23.07 -32.92 -2.97
C THR A 38 24.49 -32.36 -2.97
N LEU A 39 24.70 -31.15 -2.43
CA LEU A 39 26.04 -30.57 -2.23
C LEU A 39 26.82 -31.25 -1.10
N TYR A 40 26.15 -31.69 -0.04
CA TYR A 40 26.77 -32.39 1.10
C TYR A 40 27.40 -33.74 0.71
N LEU A 41 26.84 -34.43 -0.30
CA LEU A 41 27.38 -35.68 -0.84
C LEU A 41 28.57 -35.48 -1.81
N GLY A 42 28.81 -34.25 -2.30
CA GLY A 42 29.88 -33.89 -3.22
C GLY A 42 30.95 -32.99 -2.59
N ALA A 43 31.38 -33.35 -1.37
CA ALA A 43 32.18 -32.56 -0.43
C ALA A 43 33.51 -31.97 -0.97
N GLY A 44 33.41 -30.88 -1.76
CA GLY A 44 34.55 -30.10 -2.25
C GLY A 44 34.66 -28.67 -1.71
N GLU A 45 33.57 -27.94 -1.45
CA GLU A 45 33.68 -26.51 -1.13
C GLU A 45 32.67 -26.06 -0.06
N SER A 46 33.15 -25.85 1.17
CA SER A 46 32.38 -25.30 2.30
C SER A 46 31.69 -23.97 1.99
N THR A 47 32.22 -23.23 1.02
CA THR A 47 31.72 -21.93 0.57
C THR A 47 30.37 -22.02 -0.14
N ALA A 48 30.11 -23.04 -0.95
CA ALA A 48 28.83 -23.15 -1.66
C ALA A 48 27.66 -23.50 -0.73
N ALA A 49 27.89 -24.42 0.21
CA ALA A 49 26.92 -24.74 1.25
C ALA A 49 26.58 -23.52 2.12
N ALA A 50 27.59 -22.72 2.47
CA ALA A 50 27.39 -21.46 3.19
C ALA A 50 26.53 -20.47 2.38
N ARG A 51 26.83 -20.25 1.09
CA ARG A 51 26.04 -19.35 0.23
C ARG A 51 24.58 -19.79 0.09
N VAL A 52 24.32 -21.09 -0.01
CA VAL A 52 22.94 -21.60 -0.08
C VAL A 52 22.19 -21.37 1.24
N ALA A 53 22.86 -21.55 2.38
CA ALA A 53 22.29 -21.24 3.68
C ALA A 53 21.99 -19.73 3.85
N ASP A 54 22.91 -18.87 3.40
CA ASP A 54 22.73 -17.42 3.40
C ASP A 54 21.53 -17.01 2.54
N ILE A 55 21.42 -17.54 1.31
CA ILE A 55 20.27 -17.31 0.44
C ILE A 55 18.97 -17.69 1.14
N GLN A 56 18.93 -18.83 1.86
CA GLN A 56 17.71 -19.27 2.56
C GLN A 56 17.28 -18.28 3.65
N VAL A 57 18.20 -17.77 4.45
CA VAL A 57 17.92 -16.79 5.52
C VAL A 57 17.54 -15.44 4.91
N GLN A 58 18.33 -14.96 3.97
CA GLN A 58 18.11 -13.69 3.29
C GLN A 58 16.78 -13.69 2.54
N SER A 59 16.32 -14.82 2.02
CA SER A 59 15.02 -14.88 1.36
C SER A 59 13.85 -14.67 2.32
N GLN A 60 14.00 -15.08 3.59
CA GLN A 60 13.02 -14.79 4.65
C GLN A 60 13.10 -13.33 5.11
N GLN A 61 14.30 -12.75 5.11
CA GLN A 61 14.50 -11.34 5.40
C GLN A 61 13.91 -10.46 4.29
N LEU A 62 14.17 -10.80 3.03
CA LEU A 62 13.64 -10.13 1.84
C LEU A 62 12.11 -10.10 1.89
N ALA A 63 11.51 -11.23 2.23
CA ALA A 63 10.08 -11.39 2.47
C ALA A 63 9.53 -10.43 3.54
N LYS A 64 10.19 -10.38 4.70
CA LYS A 64 9.81 -9.50 5.81
C LYS A 64 9.91 -8.03 5.40
N PHE A 65 11.07 -7.63 4.89
CA PHE A 65 11.35 -6.24 4.54
C PHE A 65 10.51 -5.75 3.36
N ALA A 66 10.16 -6.61 2.40
CA ALA A 66 9.22 -6.28 1.34
C ALA A 66 7.85 -5.83 1.90
N GLY A 67 7.33 -6.54 2.91
CA GLY A 67 6.06 -6.19 3.53
C GLY A 67 6.12 -4.82 4.21
N GLU A 68 7.19 -4.53 4.93
CA GLU A 68 7.38 -3.25 5.63
C GLU A 68 7.69 -2.11 4.64
N ALA A 69 8.50 -2.35 3.61
CA ALA A 69 8.83 -1.41 2.55
C ALA A 69 7.57 -1.00 1.76
N VAL A 70 6.75 -1.94 1.32
CA VAL A 70 5.49 -1.63 0.61
C VAL A 70 4.51 -0.82 1.46
N ASN A 71 4.63 -0.86 2.80
CA ASN A 71 3.87 -0.01 3.72
C ASN A 71 4.50 1.37 3.96
N GLY A 72 5.61 1.69 3.28
CA GLY A 72 6.30 2.98 3.35
C GLY A 72 7.33 3.11 4.46
N ASN A 73 7.88 2.01 4.96
CA ASN A 73 8.99 2.08 5.91
C ASN A 73 10.33 2.24 5.15
N ALA A 74 10.93 3.43 5.25
CA ALA A 74 12.21 3.75 4.60
C ALA A 74 13.39 2.88 5.07
N GLU A 75 13.46 2.56 6.37
CA GLU A 75 14.50 1.68 6.90
C GLU A 75 14.35 0.26 6.32
N ALA A 76 13.12 -0.24 6.26
CA ALA A 76 12.84 -1.53 5.64
C ALA A 76 13.11 -1.55 4.13
N PHE A 77 12.95 -0.42 3.42
CA PHE A 77 13.36 -0.31 2.02
C PHE A 77 14.86 -0.50 1.84
N GLY A 78 15.68 0.15 2.69
CA GLY A 78 17.12 -0.03 2.70
C GLY A 78 17.50 -1.50 2.91
N GLU A 79 16.97 -2.11 3.97
CA GLU A 79 17.18 -3.52 4.30
C GLU A 79 16.71 -4.46 3.18
N PHE A 80 15.58 -4.15 2.53
CA PHE A 80 15.05 -4.89 1.39
C PHE A 80 16.01 -4.85 0.19
N SER A 81 16.50 -3.66 -0.16
CA SER A 81 17.43 -3.44 -1.28
C SER A 81 18.78 -4.13 -1.04
N GLU A 82 19.32 -4.01 0.17
CA GLU A 82 20.56 -4.68 0.58
C GLU A 82 20.42 -6.21 0.53
N THR A 83 19.32 -6.74 1.08
CA THR A 83 19.03 -8.18 1.07
C THR A 83 18.88 -8.71 -0.36
N TYR A 84 18.19 -7.99 -1.23
CA TYR A 84 18.06 -8.30 -2.65
C TYR A 84 19.42 -8.34 -3.35
N GLY A 85 20.26 -7.33 -3.11
CA GLY A 85 21.62 -7.26 -3.63
C GLY A 85 22.49 -8.43 -3.16
N ALA A 86 22.40 -8.79 -1.87
CA ALA A 86 23.13 -9.91 -1.31
C ALA A 86 22.75 -11.24 -1.98
N ILE A 87 21.46 -11.54 -2.13
CA ILE A 87 21.00 -12.78 -2.79
C ILE A 87 21.49 -12.82 -4.23
N ASN A 88 21.38 -11.73 -4.99
CA ASN A 88 21.90 -11.65 -6.36
C ASN A 88 23.41 -11.94 -6.42
N ASN A 89 24.19 -11.41 -5.47
CA ASN A 89 25.63 -11.67 -5.39
C ASN A 89 25.93 -13.15 -5.09
N HIS A 90 25.18 -13.79 -4.17
CA HIS A 90 25.33 -15.22 -3.89
C HIS A 90 25.00 -16.08 -5.11
N LEU A 91 23.92 -15.76 -5.84
CA LEU A 91 23.50 -16.46 -7.05
C LEU A 91 24.51 -16.30 -8.20
N GLN A 92 25.03 -15.09 -8.40
CA GLN A 92 26.08 -14.85 -9.39
C GLN A 92 27.35 -15.63 -9.06
N ALA A 93 27.78 -15.66 -7.79
CA ALA A 93 28.93 -16.43 -7.36
C ALA A 93 28.74 -17.95 -7.55
N LEU A 94 27.56 -18.48 -7.24
CA LEU A 94 27.22 -19.89 -7.49
C LEU A 94 27.21 -20.22 -8.98
N ASN A 95 26.65 -19.33 -9.81
CA ASN A 95 26.64 -19.52 -11.26
C ASN A 95 28.02 -19.37 -11.91
N ALA A 96 28.89 -18.51 -11.39
CA ALA A 96 30.27 -18.41 -11.86
C ALA A 96 31.11 -19.65 -11.50
N ALA A 97 30.87 -20.22 -10.32
CA ALA A 97 31.62 -21.39 -9.83
C ALA A 97 31.17 -22.71 -10.47
N TYR A 98 29.87 -22.89 -10.70
CA TYR A 98 29.30 -24.19 -11.12
C TYR A 98 28.49 -24.13 -12.42
N GLY A 99 28.41 -22.95 -13.05
CA GLY A 99 27.71 -22.75 -14.31
C GLY A 99 28.42 -23.46 -15.47
N GLY A 100 27.67 -24.23 -16.24
CA GLY A 100 28.16 -24.93 -17.43
C GLY A 100 28.88 -26.25 -17.15
N GLU A 101 29.00 -26.67 -15.89
CA GLU A 101 29.64 -27.95 -15.52
C GLU A 101 28.81 -29.19 -15.89
N GLY A 102 27.52 -28.98 -16.23
CA GLY A 102 26.57 -30.05 -16.52
C GLY A 102 26.19 -30.87 -15.28
N GLY A 103 25.40 -31.93 -15.47
CA GLY A 103 25.01 -32.82 -14.38
C GLY A 103 24.00 -32.23 -13.39
N ARG A 104 23.96 -32.80 -12.18
CA ARG A 104 22.91 -32.52 -11.17
C ARG A 104 23.02 -31.12 -10.57
N VAL A 105 24.23 -30.58 -10.44
CA VAL A 105 24.49 -29.24 -9.86
C VAL A 105 23.97 -28.16 -10.80
N GLN A 106 24.32 -28.21 -12.09
CA GLN A 106 23.78 -27.30 -13.10
C GLN A 106 22.24 -27.34 -13.13
N THR A 107 21.65 -28.54 -13.13
CA THR A 107 20.18 -28.70 -13.15
C THR A 107 19.51 -28.06 -11.91
N ALA A 108 20.16 -28.12 -10.75
CA ALA A 108 19.65 -27.48 -9.53
C ALA A 108 19.77 -25.95 -9.63
N LEU A 109 20.91 -25.45 -10.10
CA LEU A 109 21.15 -24.02 -10.30
C LEU A 109 20.18 -23.40 -11.32
N ASP A 110 19.90 -24.09 -12.43
CA ASP A 110 18.93 -23.64 -13.42
C ASP A 110 17.53 -23.49 -12.82
N LYS A 111 17.11 -24.44 -11.97
CA LYS A 111 15.83 -24.37 -11.25
C LYS A 111 15.79 -23.22 -10.24
N LEU A 112 16.90 -22.97 -9.55
CA LEU A 112 17.04 -21.84 -8.63
C LEU A 112 16.86 -20.52 -9.39
N MET A 113 17.58 -20.33 -10.49
CA MET A 113 17.49 -19.13 -11.32
C MET A 113 16.09 -18.97 -11.94
N ALA A 114 15.48 -20.05 -12.43
CA ALA A 114 14.12 -20.01 -12.98
C ALA A 114 13.08 -19.56 -11.94
N THR A 115 13.33 -19.83 -10.66
CA THR A 115 12.47 -19.39 -9.55
C THR A 115 12.80 -17.96 -9.11
N TRP A 116 14.10 -17.63 -9.02
CA TRP A 116 14.57 -16.33 -8.59
C TRP A 116 14.22 -15.23 -9.57
N ASN A 117 14.38 -15.45 -10.89
CA ASN A 117 14.26 -14.40 -11.90
C ASN A 117 12.91 -13.65 -11.89
N PRO A 118 11.74 -14.31 -11.85
CA PRO A 118 10.46 -13.61 -11.75
C PRO A 118 10.36 -12.76 -10.48
N MET A 119 10.75 -13.31 -9.34
CA MET A 119 10.76 -12.58 -8.07
C MET A 119 11.74 -11.41 -8.10
N SER A 120 12.93 -11.60 -8.64
CA SER A 120 13.97 -10.59 -8.76
C SER A 120 13.46 -9.39 -9.54
N SER A 121 12.73 -9.64 -10.63
CA SER A 121 12.04 -8.58 -11.38
C SER A 121 11.01 -7.83 -10.53
N HIS A 122 10.20 -8.51 -9.72
CA HIS A 122 9.24 -7.86 -8.82
C HIS A 122 9.93 -7.05 -7.70
N ALA A 123 11.00 -7.59 -7.12
CA ALA A 123 11.79 -6.91 -6.09
C ALA A 123 12.44 -5.65 -6.66
N GLN A 124 12.98 -5.71 -7.87
CA GLN A 124 13.52 -4.55 -8.56
C GLN A 124 12.45 -3.46 -8.76
N ARG A 125 11.23 -3.82 -9.15
CA ARG A 125 10.14 -2.83 -9.29
C ARG A 125 9.77 -2.15 -7.98
N ILE A 126 9.81 -2.87 -6.86
CA ILE A 126 9.61 -2.28 -5.53
C ILE A 126 10.73 -1.28 -5.23
N ILE A 127 11.99 -1.64 -5.47
CA ILE A 127 13.15 -0.75 -5.28
C ILE A 127 13.04 0.50 -6.17
N ASP A 128 12.73 0.32 -7.45
CA ASP A 128 12.56 1.42 -8.40
C ASP A 128 11.39 2.35 -8.02
N GLY A 129 10.41 1.81 -7.29
CA GLY A 129 9.23 2.52 -6.78
C GLY A 129 9.41 3.18 -5.40
N GLU A 130 10.57 3.06 -4.76
CA GLU A 130 10.82 3.50 -3.37
C GLU A 130 10.29 4.92 -3.12
N GLN A 131 10.73 5.89 -3.93
CA GLN A 131 10.35 7.30 -3.75
C GLN A 131 8.83 7.51 -3.79
N LYS A 132 8.13 6.77 -4.65
CA LYS A 132 6.66 6.88 -4.79
C LYS A 132 5.95 6.27 -3.59
N VAL A 133 6.40 5.11 -3.14
CA VAL A 133 5.81 4.43 -1.96
C VAL A 133 6.02 5.28 -0.70
N LEU A 134 7.22 5.84 -0.50
CA LEU A 134 7.51 6.72 0.63
C LEU A 134 6.67 8.00 0.59
N ALA A 135 6.57 8.65 -0.58
CA ALA A 135 5.74 9.85 -0.74
C ALA A 135 4.25 9.59 -0.44
N LEU A 136 3.71 8.45 -0.88
CA LEU A 136 2.35 8.03 -0.55
C LEU A 136 2.20 7.81 0.97
N ALA A 137 3.15 7.14 1.61
CA ALA A 137 3.10 6.87 3.03
C ALA A 137 3.16 8.15 3.87
N ASP A 138 4.03 9.10 3.50
CA ASP A 138 4.12 10.41 4.12
C ASP A 138 2.80 11.19 3.99
N THR A 139 2.22 11.20 2.79
CA THR A 139 0.92 11.86 2.55
C THR A 139 -0.19 11.22 3.39
N ALA A 140 -0.25 9.89 3.43
CA ALA A 140 -1.23 9.15 4.23
C ALA A 140 -1.06 9.40 5.75
N ASN A 141 0.18 9.50 6.22
CA ASN A 141 0.50 9.83 7.61
C ASN A 141 0.09 11.26 7.94
N ALA A 142 0.38 12.22 7.05
CA ALA A 142 -0.01 13.61 7.21
C ALA A 142 -1.55 13.76 7.27
N PHE A 143 -2.27 13.09 6.39
CA PHE A 143 -3.73 13.03 6.41
C PHE A 143 -4.23 12.52 7.78
N THR A 144 -3.73 11.34 8.20
CA THR A 144 -4.17 10.69 9.44
C THR A 144 -3.85 11.52 10.68
N ALA A 145 -2.73 12.24 10.69
CA ALA A 145 -2.33 13.10 11.79
C ALA A 145 -3.22 14.34 11.95
N ARG A 146 -3.85 14.82 10.86
CA ARG A 146 -4.75 15.99 10.86
C ARG A 146 -6.18 15.64 11.27
N VAL A 147 -6.60 14.38 11.13
CA VAL A 147 -7.97 13.91 11.43
C VAL A 147 -8.45 14.30 12.83
N PRO A 148 -7.71 14.08 13.93
CA PRO A 148 -8.20 14.41 15.26
C PRO A 148 -8.48 15.90 15.46
N ARG A 149 -7.67 16.77 14.85
CA ARG A 149 -7.91 18.22 14.90
C ARG A 149 -9.17 18.59 14.13
N LEU A 150 -9.32 18.06 12.91
CA LEU A 150 -10.52 18.31 12.10
C LEU A 150 -11.80 17.83 12.81
N GLN A 151 -11.74 16.72 13.53
CA GLN A 151 -12.85 16.22 14.34
C GLN A 151 -13.21 17.19 15.47
N ALA A 152 -12.22 17.70 16.20
CA ALA A 152 -12.46 18.69 17.26
C ALA A 152 -13.06 20.00 16.72
N ASP A 153 -12.57 20.48 15.58
CA ASP A 153 -13.10 21.68 14.94
C ASP A 153 -14.57 21.47 14.48
N LEU A 154 -14.90 20.28 13.97
CA LEU A 154 -16.28 19.91 13.63
C LEU A 154 -17.21 19.76 14.84
N ASP A 155 -16.71 19.23 15.95
CA ASP A 155 -17.46 19.16 17.20
C ASP A 155 -17.85 20.57 17.67
N GLU A 156 -16.97 21.55 17.50
CA GLU A 156 -17.27 22.94 17.83
C GLU A 156 -18.31 23.54 16.90
N VAL A 157 -18.27 23.23 15.59
CA VAL A 157 -19.35 23.60 14.65
C VAL A 157 -20.70 23.05 15.11
N VAL A 158 -20.75 21.75 15.44
CA VAL A 158 -21.99 21.09 15.89
C VAL A 158 -22.54 21.74 17.16
N ARG A 159 -21.67 22.08 18.13
CA ARG A 159 -22.05 22.79 19.35
C ARG A 159 -22.56 24.20 19.06
N ALA A 160 -21.86 24.96 18.22
CA ALA A 160 -22.27 26.30 17.85
C ALA A 160 -23.61 26.30 17.09
N MET A 161 -23.86 25.31 16.23
CA MET A 161 -25.14 25.10 15.57
C MET A 161 -26.27 24.81 16.56
N ALA A 162 -26.04 23.92 17.53
CA ALA A 162 -27.03 23.61 18.56
C ALA A 162 -27.36 24.85 19.42
N ASN A 163 -26.34 25.61 19.83
CA ASN A 163 -26.50 26.81 20.65
C ASN A 163 -27.18 27.97 19.91
N SER A 164 -27.02 28.05 18.58
CA SER A 164 -27.64 29.09 17.74
C SER A 164 -29.05 28.73 17.25
N GLY A 165 -29.59 27.58 17.66
CA GLY A 165 -30.95 27.16 17.31
C GLY A 165 -31.08 26.61 15.89
N ALA A 166 -30.01 26.09 15.29
CA ALA A 166 -30.10 25.35 14.04
C ALA A 166 -31.05 24.13 14.21
N SER A 167 -31.75 23.77 13.14
CA SER A 167 -32.67 22.62 13.18
C SER A 167 -31.93 21.31 13.50
N SER A 168 -32.60 20.39 14.21
CA SER A 168 -32.00 19.09 14.57
C SER A 168 -31.52 18.29 13.35
N ASP A 169 -32.22 18.39 12.22
CA ASP A 169 -31.81 17.74 10.97
C ASP A 169 -30.48 18.30 10.45
N GLN A 170 -30.29 19.61 10.52
CA GLN A 170 -29.06 20.28 10.09
C GLN A 170 -27.89 19.98 11.02
N VAL A 171 -28.12 19.97 12.33
CA VAL A 171 -27.13 19.56 13.34
C VAL A 171 -26.72 18.11 13.10
N LEU A 172 -27.67 17.22 12.78
CA LEU A 172 -27.38 15.82 12.46
C LEU A 172 -26.55 15.66 11.17
N ILE A 173 -26.81 16.46 10.13
CA ILE A 173 -26.02 16.48 8.90
C ILE A 173 -24.55 16.82 9.20
N ALA A 174 -24.32 17.84 10.05
CA ALA A 174 -22.97 18.23 10.47
C ALA A 174 -22.31 17.14 11.34
N ALA A 175 -23.02 16.58 12.32
CA ALA A 175 -22.49 15.53 13.20
C ALA A 175 -22.09 14.26 12.43
N ARG A 176 -22.80 13.91 11.34
CA ARG A 176 -22.44 12.78 10.47
C ARG A 176 -21.09 12.94 9.78
N GLN A 177 -20.57 14.15 9.66
CA GLN A 177 -19.27 14.40 9.04
C GLN A 177 -18.10 13.84 9.87
N LEU A 178 -18.27 13.71 11.20
CA LEU A 178 -17.27 13.08 12.06
C LEU A 178 -17.00 11.63 11.66
N VAL A 179 -18.07 10.87 11.41
CA VAL A 179 -17.99 9.47 10.94
C VAL A 179 -17.42 9.41 9.52
N LEU A 180 -17.71 10.41 8.69
CA LEU A 180 -17.20 10.46 7.32
C LEU A 180 -15.67 10.68 7.30
N ILE A 181 -15.14 11.52 8.18
CA ILE A 181 -13.69 11.72 8.33
C ILE A 181 -13.00 10.43 8.77
N ASP A 182 -13.56 9.70 9.75
CA ASP A 182 -13.00 8.41 10.18
C ASP A 182 -12.98 7.40 9.03
N ARG A 183 -14.05 7.37 8.22
CA ARG A 183 -14.09 6.55 7.01
C ARG A 183 -13.01 6.94 6.02
N MET A 184 -12.84 8.25 5.75
CA MET A 184 -11.79 8.73 4.86
C MET A 184 -10.40 8.33 5.36
N SER A 185 -10.12 8.48 6.66
CA SER A 185 -8.88 8.06 7.31
C SER A 185 -8.59 6.57 7.12
N ARG A 186 -9.62 5.74 7.33
CA ARG A 186 -9.54 4.31 7.06
C ARG A 186 -9.27 4.01 5.59
N ARG A 187 -9.92 4.70 4.65
CA ARG A 187 -9.68 4.51 3.20
C ARG A 187 -8.27 4.89 2.80
N VAL A 188 -7.74 5.99 3.32
CA VAL A 188 -6.34 6.40 3.12
C VAL A 188 -5.38 5.31 3.61
N THR A 189 -5.65 4.72 4.77
CA THR A 189 -4.85 3.61 5.31
C THR A 189 -4.94 2.34 4.44
N GLU A 190 -6.13 2.02 3.92
CA GLU A 190 -6.35 0.89 3.00
C GLU A 190 -5.64 1.11 1.64
N ILE A 191 -5.62 2.35 1.12
CA ILE A 191 -4.87 2.70 -0.10
C ILE A 191 -3.37 2.54 0.13
N ARG A 192 -2.85 3.06 1.26
CA ARG A 192 -1.44 2.90 1.64
C ARG A 192 -1.02 1.44 1.76
N ALA A 193 -1.88 0.60 2.32
CA ALA A 193 -1.62 -0.83 2.44
C ALA A 193 -1.58 -1.56 1.07
N GLY A 194 -2.13 -0.93 0.02
CA GLY A 194 -2.10 -1.45 -1.34
C GLY A 194 -2.98 -2.69 -1.55
N GLY A 195 -2.66 -3.45 -2.62
CA GLY A 195 -3.35 -4.69 -2.97
C GLY A 195 -4.70 -4.50 -3.67
N ALA A 196 -5.44 -5.60 -3.85
CA ALA A 196 -6.67 -5.61 -4.64
C ALA A 196 -7.78 -4.68 -4.12
N GLY A 197 -7.73 -4.31 -2.83
CA GLY A 197 -8.68 -3.39 -2.21
C GLY A 197 -8.37 -1.91 -2.41
N ALA A 198 -7.14 -1.54 -2.80
CA ALA A 198 -6.70 -0.15 -2.85
C ALA A 198 -7.50 0.71 -3.84
N ILE A 199 -7.85 0.16 -5.02
CA ILE A 199 -8.67 0.87 -6.02
C ILE A 199 -10.08 1.13 -5.49
N VAL A 200 -10.69 0.13 -4.83
CA VAL A 200 -12.02 0.28 -4.24
C VAL A 200 -11.97 1.31 -3.10
N ALA A 201 -10.91 1.29 -2.31
CA ALA A 201 -10.72 2.25 -1.23
C ALA A 201 -10.50 3.67 -1.76
N ARG A 202 -9.79 3.83 -2.88
CA ARG A 202 -9.60 5.10 -3.60
C ARG A 202 -10.92 5.68 -4.08
N ASP A 203 -11.72 4.89 -4.80
CA ASP A 203 -13.01 5.37 -5.32
C ASP A 203 -13.95 5.73 -4.16
N ALA A 204 -13.94 4.95 -3.07
CA ALA A 204 -14.69 5.28 -1.86
C ALA A 204 -14.18 6.56 -1.18
N LEU A 205 -12.87 6.79 -1.13
CA LEU A 205 -12.27 8.01 -0.59
C LEU A 205 -12.70 9.25 -1.39
N GLN A 206 -12.69 9.18 -2.73
CA GLN A 206 -13.13 10.28 -3.58
C GLN A 206 -14.59 10.64 -3.33
N ASN A 207 -15.46 9.63 -3.22
CA ASN A 207 -16.87 9.83 -2.91
C ASN A 207 -17.07 10.42 -1.51
N ASP A 208 -16.37 9.88 -0.50
CA ASP A 208 -16.45 10.38 0.87
C ASP A 208 -15.94 11.83 0.97
N ALA A 209 -14.85 12.17 0.27
CA ALA A 209 -14.34 13.52 0.16
C ALA A 209 -15.35 14.46 -0.51
N ALA A 210 -15.95 14.07 -1.63
CA ALA A 210 -16.93 14.89 -2.33
C ALA A 210 -18.18 15.17 -1.48
N MET A 211 -18.67 14.16 -0.76
CA MET A 211 -19.80 14.33 0.18
C MET A 211 -19.46 15.31 1.30
N PHE A 212 -18.27 15.17 1.89
CA PHE A 212 -17.81 16.08 2.96
C PHE A 212 -17.71 17.53 2.47
N GLY A 213 -17.08 17.75 1.31
CA GLY A 213 -16.96 19.07 0.70
C GLY A 213 -18.31 19.68 0.34
N SER A 214 -19.25 18.87 -0.16
CA SER A 214 -20.62 19.32 -0.46
C SER A 214 -21.36 19.81 0.79
N VAL A 215 -21.24 19.09 1.91
CA VAL A 215 -21.85 19.50 3.19
C VAL A 215 -21.21 20.77 3.73
N LEU A 216 -19.87 20.88 3.75
CA LEU A 216 -19.20 22.11 4.19
C LEU A 216 -19.58 23.32 3.33
N GLY A 217 -19.60 23.16 2.00
CA GLY A 217 -20.06 24.21 1.09
C GLY A 217 -21.52 24.58 1.34
N GLY A 218 -22.38 23.61 1.65
CA GLY A 218 -23.76 23.82 2.05
C GLY A 218 -23.92 24.58 3.37
N LEU A 219 -23.09 24.30 4.37
CA LEU A 219 -23.08 25.05 5.63
C LEU A 219 -22.58 26.48 5.45
N GLN A 220 -21.63 26.72 4.53
CA GLN A 220 -21.05 28.04 4.28
C GLN A 220 -21.94 28.94 3.39
N ASN A 221 -22.52 28.36 2.34
CA ASN A 221 -23.20 29.09 1.27
C ASN A 221 -24.69 28.76 1.11
N GLY A 222 -25.15 27.64 1.67
CA GLY A 222 -26.46 27.07 1.42
C GLY A 222 -26.50 26.26 0.13
N ASN A 223 -27.37 25.26 0.07
CA ASN A 223 -27.68 24.50 -1.14
C ASN A 223 -29.15 24.04 -1.09
N PRO A 224 -30.08 24.75 -1.75
CA PRO A 224 -31.50 24.40 -1.74
C PRO A 224 -31.81 23.05 -2.38
N GLU A 225 -31.04 22.63 -3.40
CA GLU A 225 -31.26 21.36 -4.11
C GLU A 225 -30.95 20.15 -3.21
N LEU A 226 -29.98 20.31 -2.30
CA LEU A 226 -29.58 19.29 -1.33
C LEU A 226 -30.18 19.51 0.07
N ASN A 227 -31.07 20.51 0.22
CA ASN A 227 -31.63 20.94 1.50
C ASN A 227 -30.58 21.31 2.57
N TYR A 228 -29.44 21.86 2.14
CA TYR A 228 -28.45 22.42 3.05
C TYR A 228 -28.76 23.89 3.32
N VAL A 229 -28.92 24.23 4.60
CA VAL A 229 -29.16 25.60 5.03
C VAL A 229 -27.83 26.24 5.40
N ARG A 230 -27.63 27.48 4.96
CA ARG A 230 -26.46 28.27 5.32
C ARG A 230 -26.46 28.60 6.81
N LEU A 231 -25.31 28.51 7.46
CA LEU A 231 -25.12 29.01 8.82
C LEU A 231 -25.15 30.54 8.82
N THR A 232 -26.05 31.13 9.58
CA THR A 232 -26.23 32.60 9.67
C THR A 232 -25.70 33.18 10.97
N SER A 233 -25.56 32.38 12.03
CA SER A 233 -25.00 32.80 13.30
C SER A 233 -23.50 33.07 13.20
N GLU A 234 -23.04 34.19 13.76
CA GLU A 234 -21.62 34.56 13.77
C GLU A 234 -20.75 33.49 14.46
N SER A 235 -21.21 32.92 15.59
CA SER A 235 -20.45 31.88 16.29
C SER A 235 -20.33 30.59 15.48
N ALA A 236 -21.39 30.20 14.77
CA ALA A 236 -21.38 29.00 13.92
C ALA A 236 -20.52 29.21 12.66
N GLN A 237 -20.49 30.41 12.10
CA GLN A 237 -19.60 30.76 10.98
C GLN A 237 -18.14 30.79 11.42
N ALA A 238 -17.83 31.37 12.58
CA ALA A 238 -16.48 31.39 13.14
C ALA A 238 -15.96 29.98 13.45
N ALA A 239 -16.82 29.08 13.95
CA ALA A 239 -16.47 27.68 14.17
C ALA A 239 -16.23 26.91 12.86
N LEU A 240 -16.89 27.29 11.76
CA LEU A 240 -16.77 26.61 10.46
C LEU A 240 -15.46 26.96 9.73
N GLU A 241 -14.91 28.15 9.93
CA GLU A 241 -13.70 28.61 9.24
C GLU A 241 -12.49 27.67 9.43
N PRO A 242 -12.11 27.25 10.66
CA PRO A 242 -11.03 26.28 10.86
C PRO A 242 -11.26 24.96 10.12
N VAL A 243 -12.50 24.45 10.10
CA VAL A 243 -12.86 23.21 9.40
C VAL A 243 -12.66 23.37 7.90
N THR A 244 -13.09 24.48 7.30
CA THR A 244 -12.91 24.73 5.87
C THR A 244 -11.44 24.87 5.47
N THR A 245 -10.63 25.49 6.33
CA THR A 245 -9.19 25.63 6.13
C THR A 245 -8.48 24.29 6.24
N ALA A 246 -8.76 23.52 7.30
CA ALA A 246 -8.18 22.19 7.47
C ALA A 246 -8.58 21.25 6.34
N TYR A 247 -9.82 21.33 5.85
CA TYR A 247 -10.28 20.51 4.74
C TYR A 247 -9.63 20.89 3.40
N SER A 248 -9.38 22.17 3.12
CA SER A 248 -8.71 22.58 1.88
C SER A 248 -7.26 22.07 1.82
N GLU A 249 -6.56 22.03 2.96
CA GLU A 249 -5.25 21.39 3.07
C GLU A 249 -5.34 19.88 2.81
N LEU A 250 -6.36 19.21 3.38
CA LEU A 250 -6.58 17.77 3.17
C LEU A 250 -6.95 17.41 1.74
N GLN A 251 -7.54 18.32 0.96
CA GLN A 251 -7.85 18.05 -0.45
C GLN A 251 -6.60 17.78 -1.27
N ALA A 252 -5.49 18.48 -0.98
CA ALA A 252 -4.20 18.23 -1.64
C ALA A 252 -3.67 16.84 -1.26
N ASP A 253 -3.76 16.46 0.02
CA ASP A 253 -3.36 15.14 0.50
C ASP A 253 -4.20 14.04 -0.16
N ILE A 254 -5.53 14.21 -0.23
CA ILE A 254 -6.44 13.25 -0.88
C ILE A 254 -6.10 13.09 -2.36
N ALA A 255 -5.86 14.18 -3.09
CA ALA A 255 -5.49 14.13 -4.50
C ALA A 255 -4.18 13.36 -4.70
N SER A 256 -3.15 13.68 -3.90
CA SER A 256 -1.87 12.98 -3.92
C SER A 256 -2.01 11.47 -3.65
N VAL A 257 -2.80 11.08 -2.63
CA VAL A 257 -3.09 9.66 -2.33
C VAL A 257 -3.80 8.96 -3.49
N VAL A 258 -4.77 9.63 -4.11
CA VAL A 258 -5.53 9.10 -5.25
C VAL A 258 -4.62 8.89 -6.46
N ASP A 259 -3.79 9.87 -6.81
CA ASP A 259 -2.91 9.82 -7.97
C ASP A 259 -1.82 8.75 -7.80
N ALA A 260 -1.17 8.71 -6.64
CA ALA A 260 -0.15 7.72 -6.33
C ALA A 260 -0.70 6.27 -6.40
N SER A 261 -1.97 6.06 -6.06
CA SER A 261 -2.60 4.74 -6.13
C SER A 261 -2.81 4.23 -7.56
N VAL A 262 -2.92 5.12 -8.56
CA VAL A 262 -2.98 4.75 -9.98
C VAL A 262 -1.61 4.26 -10.44
N GLU A 263 -0.56 5.00 -10.09
CA GLU A 263 0.80 4.68 -10.52
C GLU A 263 1.35 3.42 -9.86
N LEU A 264 0.98 3.15 -8.61
CA LEU A 264 1.37 1.93 -7.89
C LEU A 264 0.63 0.66 -8.35
N TYR A 265 -0.46 0.80 -9.10
CA TYR A 265 -1.13 -0.34 -9.72
C TYR A 265 -0.45 -0.78 -11.04
N GLU A 266 0.30 0.12 -11.67
CA GLU A 266 0.97 -0.14 -12.95
C GLU A 266 2.38 -0.76 -12.82
N VAL A 267 2.93 -0.81 -11.60
CA VAL A 267 4.18 -1.52 -11.23
C VAL A 267 3.91 -2.95 -10.75
#